data_AF-A0A964XQL0-F1
#
_entry.id   AF-A0A964XQL0-F1
#
_cell.length_a   1.000
_cell.length_b   1.000
_cell.length_c   1.000
_cell.angle_alpha   90.00
_cell.angle_beta   90.00
_cell.angle_gamma   90.00
#
_symmetry.space_group_name_H-M   'P 1'
#
loop_
_entity.id
_entity.type
_entity.pdbx_description
1 polymer ?
#
loop_
_entity_poly.entity_id
_entity_poly.type
_entity_poly.pdbx_seq_one_letter_code
_entity_poly.pdbx_strand_id
1 'polypeptide(L)'
;MDKPPKAFEDSEFLQSPEGRSVRILSEYEKVKSLFEFHKIMDTITFFGSTRFKSRDENQSSNEVDVENSEYYEQARSLAFKFTTWAKEFSKEHSRFVIATGGGPGIMEAANRGAIEAKGKSIGLGIRLPQEQKNNQYITPELSFQFHYFFMRKFFLTQ
;
A
#
# COMPACT_ATOMS: atom_id res chain seq x y z
N MET A 1 -30.82 22.19 27.18
CA MET A 1 -29.94 22.21 26.00
C MET A 1 -29.06 20.98 26.11
N ASP A 2 -29.00 20.17 25.07
CA ASP A 2 -28.06 19.04 25.04
C ASP A 2 -26.62 19.56 25.12
N LYS A 3 -25.77 18.77 25.76
CA LYS A 3 -24.36 19.11 25.94
C LYS A 3 -23.70 19.12 24.55
N PRO A 4 -22.88 20.13 24.21
CA PRO A 4 -22.20 20.15 22.91
C PRO A 4 -21.30 18.91 22.77
N PRO A 5 -21.16 18.35 21.56
CA PRO A 5 -20.26 17.23 21.31
C PRO A 5 -18.81 17.63 21.60
N LYS A 6 -17.98 16.66 21.99
CA LYS A 6 -16.53 16.90 22.07
C LYS A 6 -15.99 17.11 20.65
N ALA A 7 -14.99 17.97 20.48
CA ALA A 7 -14.48 18.31 19.15
C ALA A 7 -14.01 17.10 18.32
N PHE A 8 -13.46 16.06 18.96
CA PHE A 8 -13.03 14.83 18.27
C PHE A 8 -14.17 13.84 17.97
N GLU A 9 -15.37 14.10 18.48
CA GLU A 9 -16.61 13.36 18.20
C GLU A 9 -17.54 14.18 17.27
N ASP A 10 -17.23 15.46 17.03
CA ASP A 10 -17.99 16.38 16.18
C ASP A 10 -17.66 16.17 14.70
N SER A 11 -18.53 15.45 13.98
CA SER A 11 -18.34 15.17 12.56
C SER A 11 -18.47 16.41 11.66
N GLU A 12 -19.20 17.44 12.07
CA GLU A 12 -19.34 18.66 11.26
C GLU A 12 -18.01 19.42 11.26
N PHE A 13 -17.44 19.62 12.44
CA PHE A 13 -16.08 20.16 12.60
C PHE A 13 -15.03 19.28 11.90
N LEU A 14 -15.06 17.97 12.13
CA LEU A 14 -14.08 17.06 11.54
C LEU A 14 -14.15 16.95 10.03
N GLN A 15 -15.22 17.38 9.36
CA GLN A 15 -15.32 17.44 7.90
C GLN A 15 -15.12 18.86 7.35
N SER A 16 -15.17 19.89 8.20
CA SER A 16 -14.99 21.28 7.81
C SER A 16 -13.55 21.61 7.37
N PRO A 17 -13.32 22.80 6.77
CA PRO A 17 -11.98 23.32 6.52
C PRO A 17 -11.11 23.42 7.78
N GLU A 18 -11.68 23.78 8.92
CA GLU A 18 -10.98 23.96 10.20
C GLU A 18 -10.47 22.62 10.75
N GLY A 19 -11.24 21.52 10.58
CA GLY A 19 -10.80 20.18 10.95
C GLY A 19 -9.73 19.56 10.04
N ARG A 20 -9.32 20.24 8.95
CA ARG A 20 -8.43 19.67 7.93
C ARG A 20 -7.06 19.28 8.48
N SER A 21 -6.48 20.10 9.37
CA SER A 21 -5.18 19.80 9.99
C SER A 21 -5.25 18.52 10.81
N VAL A 22 -6.34 18.29 11.54
CA VAL A 22 -6.59 17.10 12.34
C VAL A 22 -6.73 15.86 11.45
N ARG A 23 -7.44 15.96 10.31
CA ARG A 23 -7.55 14.86 9.35
C ARG A 23 -6.21 14.47 8.73
N ILE A 24 -5.40 15.47 8.36
CA ILE A 24 -4.04 15.26 7.83
C ILE A 24 -3.17 14.57 8.88
N LEU A 25 -3.15 15.08 10.11
CA LEU A 25 -2.37 14.49 11.20
C LEU A 25 -2.82 13.05 11.51
N SER A 26 -4.13 12.80 11.47
CA SER A 26 -4.69 11.45 11.67
C SER A 26 -4.16 10.45 10.64
N GLU A 27 -4.06 10.82 9.36
CA GLU A 27 -3.46 9.94 8.33
C GLU A 27 -1.99 9.65 8.62
N TYR A 28 -1.23 10.67 9.03
CA TYR A 28 0.18 10.52 9.37
C TYR A 28 0.40 9.59 10.58
N GLU A 29 -0.26 9.88 11.70
CA GLU A 29 -0.09 9.14 12.94
C GLU A 29 -0.61 7.70 12.82
N LYS A 30 -1.66 7.45 12.03
CA LYS A 30 -2.17 6.10 11.79
C LYS A 30 -1.15 5.22 11.08
N VAL A 31 -0.49 5.73 10.03
CA VAL A 31 0.52 4.97 9.29
C VAL A 31 1.76 4.77 10.15
N LYS A 32 2.25 5.84 10.79
CA LYS A 32 3.42 5.80 11.66
C LYS A 32 3.27 4.79 12.80
N SER A 33 2.15 4.84 13.53
CA SER A 33 1.89 3.91 14.65
C SER A 33 1.85 2.45 14.19
N LEU A 34 1.29 2.17 13.01
CA LEU A 34 1.29 0.82 12.44
C LEU A 34 2.67 0.39 11.96
N PHE A 35 3.48 1.30 11.40
CA PHE A 35 4.86 1.00 11.03
C PHE A 35 5.70 0.66 12.26
N GLU A 36 5.57 1.43 13.34
CA GLU A 36 6.22 1.15 14.62
C GLU A 36 5.77 -0.19 15.21
N PHE A 37 4.46 -0.46 15.25
CA PHE A 37 3.90 -1.72 15.74
C PHE A 37 4.43 -2.93 14.96
N HIS A 38 4.50 -2.80 13.63
CA HIS A 38 5.04 -3.85 12.78
C HIS A 38 6.57 -3.83 12.66
N LYS A 39 7.26 -2.94 13.38
CA LYS A 39 8.72 -2.76 13.34
C LYS A 39 9.26 -2.56 11.92
N ILE A 40 8.54 -1.81 11.10
CA ILE A 40 8.95 -1.44 9.74
C ILE A 40 9.96 -0.30 9.86
N MET A 41 11.18 -0.53 9.41
CA MET A 41 12.23 0.51 9.44
C MET A 41 12.48 1.14 8.08
N ASP A 42 12.52 0.32 7.04
CA ASP A 42 12.86 0.74 5.69
C ASP A 42 11.91 0.05 4.71
N THR A 43 11.59 0.72 3.62
CA THR A 43 10.75 0.17 2.54
C THR A 43 11.49 0.15 1.21
N ILE A 44 11.07 -0.74 0.31
CA ILE A 44 11.41 -0.67 -1.11
C ILE A 44 10.10 -0.40 -1.85
N THR A 45 9.98 0.80 -2.40
CA THR A 45 8.76 1.22 -3.10
C THR A 45 8.78 0.80 -4.56
N PHE A 46 7.75 0.06 -4.99
CA PHE A 46 7.53 -0.29 -6.39
C PHE A 46 6.48 0.64 -7.01
N PHE A 47 6.81 1.17 -8.18
CA PHE A 47 5.90 1.91 -9.05
C PHE A 47 5.76 1.18 -10.38
N GLY A 48 4.59 1.28 -11.01
CA GLY A 48 4.40 0.72 -12.34
C GLY A 48 2.96 0.80 -12.83
N SER A 49 2.75 0.27 -14.04
CA SER A 49 1.46 0.26 -14.71
C SER A 49 0.41 -0.54 -13.94
N THR A 50 -0.81 0.00 -13.90
CA THR A 50 -2.01 -0.68 -13.36
C THR A 50 -2.66 -1.64 -14.35
N ARG A 51 -2.21 -1.65 -15.62
CA ARG A 51 -2.88 -2.38 -16.71
C ARG A 51 -2.32 -3.77 -16.96
N PHE A 52 -1.18 -4.09 -16.37
CA PHE A 52 -0.49 -5.35 -16.64
C PHE A 52 -1.20 -6.48 -15.88
N LYS A 53 -1.32 -7.65 -16.48
CA LYS A 53 -2.02 -8.79 -15.89
C LYS A 53 -1.05 -9.95 -15.68
N SER A 54 -1.31 -10.76 -14.67
CA SER A 54 -0.55 -12.00 -14.47
C SER A 54 -0.74 -12.95 -15.65
N ARG A 55 0.18 -13.91 -15.81
CA ARG A 55 0.04 -14.95 -16.85
C ARG A 55 -1.23 -15.78 -16.67
N ASP A 56 -1.57 -16.06 -15.42
CA ASP A 56 -2.77 -16.83 -15.06
C ASP A 56 -4.05 -16.10 -15.47
N GLU A 57 -4.12 -14.77 -15.29
CA GLU A 57 -5.28 -13.96 -15.67
C GLU A 57 -5.38 -13.72 -17.19
N ASN A 58 -4.24 -13.66 -17.88
CA ASN A 58 -4.20 -13.47 -19.33
C ASN A 58 -4.70 -14.69 -20.10
N GLN A 59 -4.54 -15.91 -19.58
CA GLN A 59 -5.08 -17.13 -20.21
C GLN A 59 -6.61 -17.13 -20.31
N SER A 60 -7.29 -16.35 -19.46
CA SER A 60 -8.75 -16.18 -19.44
C SER A 60 -9.27 -15.07 -20.35
N SER A 61 -8.41 -14.30 -21.03
CA SER A 61 -8.80 -13.22 -21.94
C SER A 61 -8.41 -13.51 -23.40
N ASN A 62 -9.28 -13.17 -24.35
CA ASN A 62 -9.13 -13.48 -25.78
C ASN A 62 -7.95 -12.76 -26.49
N GLU A 63 -7.29 -11.80 -25.84
CA GLU A 63 -6.07 -11.15 -26.32
C GLU A 63 -4.98 -11.31 -25.26
N VAL A 64 -4.02 -12.20 -25.53
CA VAL A 64 -2.87 -12.43 -24.64
C VAL A 64 -1.81 -11.38 -24.97
N ASP A 65 -1.72 -10.34 -24.14
CA ASP A 65 -0.60 -9.42 -24.17
C ASP A 65 0.59 -10.04 -23.43
N VAL A 66 1.37 -10.83 -24.19
CA VAL A 66 2.50 -11.62 -23.69
C VAL A 66 3.55 -10.72 -23.02
N GLU A 67 3.81 -9.54 -23.58
CA GLU A 67 4.86 -8.63 -23.11
C GLU A 67 4.49 -8.03 -21.74
N ASN A 68 3.25 -7.54 -21.60
CA ASN A 68 2.75 -7.02 -20.32
C ASN A 68 2.73 -8.08 -19.22
N SER A 69 2.47 -9.33 -19.59
CA SER A 69 2.53 -10.45 -18.68
C SER A 69 3.94 -10.77 -18.19
N GLU A 70 4.94 -10.58 -19.06
CA GLU A 70 6.33 -10.77 -18.69
C GLU A 70 6.79 -9.73 -17.66
N TYR A 71 6.47 -8.45 -17.86
CA TYR A 71 6.81 -7.41 -16.87
C TYR A 71 6.14 -7.64 -15.51
N TYR A 72 4.92 -8.18 -15.49
CA TYR A 72 4.26 -8.59 -14.24
C TYR A 72 5.09 -9.67 -13.51
N GLU A 73 5.45 -10.75 -14.19
CA GLU A 73 6.23 -11.84 -13.57
C GLU A 73 7.64 -11.38 -13.17
N GLN A 74 8.26 -10.50 -13.94
CA GLN A 74 9.56 -9.91 -13.58
C GLN A 74 9.46 -9.07 -12.30
N ALA A 75 8.43 -8.23 -12.16
CA ALA A 75 8.20 -7.45 -10.94
C ALA A 75 7.94 -8.33 -9.72
N ARG A 76 7.12 -9.38 -9.87
CA ARG A 76 6.87 -10.39 -8.84
C ARG A 76 8.15 -11.10 -8.43
N SER A 77 8.95 -11.58 -9.39
CA SER A 77 10.21 -12.25 -9.13
C SER A 77 11.22 -11.33 -8.42
N LEU A 78 11.30 -10.06 -8.83
CA LEU A 78 12.17 -9.08 -8.22
C LEU A 78 11.78 -8.81 -6.76
N ALA A 79 10.49 -8.59 -6.49
CA ALA A 79 9.99 -8.39 -5.12
C ALA A 79 10.21 -9.61 -4.22
N PHE A 80 10.05 -10.83 -4.76
CA PHE A 80 10.38 -12.07 -4.05
C PHE A 80 11.86 -12.12 -3.65
N LYS A 81 12.76 -11.79 -4.59
CA LYS A 81 14.21 -11.77 -4.35
C LYS A 81 14.60 -10.73 -3.29
N PHE A 82 14.08 -9.50 -3.39
CA PHE A 82 14.33 -8.47 -2.39
C PHE A 82 13.82 -8.87 -1.01
N THR A 83 12.62 -9.46 -0.94
CA THR A 83 12.05 -9.90 0.34
C THR A 83 12.87 -11.04 0.96
N THR A 84 13.35 -11.98 0.15
CA THR A 84 14.21 -13.07 0.60
C THR A 84 15.55 -12.53 1.12
N TRP A 85 16.18 -11.66 0.34
CA TRP A 85 17.43 -10.97 0.71
C TRP A 85 17.28 -10.15 2.00
N ALA A 86 16.19 -9.38 2.14
CA ALA A 86 15.95 -8.54 3.30
C ALA A 86 15.87 -9.33 4.63
N LYS A 87 15.33 -10.55 4.58
CA LYS A 87 15.23 -11.44 5.76
C LYS A 87 16.58 -11.91 6.30
N GLU A 88 17.64 -11.85 5.49
CA GLU A 88 18.99 -12.21 5.93
C GLU A 88 19.59 -11.16 6.87
N PHE A 89 19.15 -9.89 6.79
CA PHE A 89 19.75 -8.78 7.54
C PHE A 89 19.21 -8.60 8.95
N SER A 90 17.95 -8.96 9.22
CA SER A 90 17.35 -8.72 10.52
C SER A 90 16.24 -9.71 10.83
N LYS A 91 16.35 -10.34 12.01
CA LYS A 91 15.30 -11.19 12.57
C LYS A 91 14.32 -10.40 13.45
N GLU A 92 14.74 -9.24 13.94
CA GLU A 92 13.96 -8.45 14.92
C GLU A 92 13.17 -7.31 14.29
N HIS A 93 13.65 -6.78 13.16
CA HIS A 93 13.06 -5.64 12.47
C HIS A 93 12.68 -6.00 11.04
N SER A 94 11.55 -5.47 10.58
CA SER A 94 11.11 -5.62 9.19
C SER A 94 11.82 -4.54 8.35
N ARG A 95 12.97 -4.90 7.76
CA ARG A 95 13.73 -4.01 6.86
C ARG A 95 13.37 -4.28 5.41
N PHE A 96 13.48 -3.26 4.57
CA PHE A 96 13.28 -3.32 3.13
C PHE A 96 11.94 -3.97 2.74
N VAL A 97 10.88 -3.62 3.46
CA VAL A 97 9.54 -4.16 3.23
C VAL A 97 9.02 -3.61 1.91
N ILE A 98 8.45 -4.48 1.08
CA ILE A 98 7.88 -4.06 -0.21
C ILE A 98 6.66 -3.17 0.04
N ALA A 99 6.69 -1.97 -0.54
CA ALA A 99 5.61 -1.00 -0.49
C ALA A 99 5.15 -0.63 -1.89
N THR A 100 3.84 -0.43 -2.07
CA THR A 100 3.26 -0.06 -3.37
C THR A 100 2.13 0.94 -3.18
N GLY A 101 1.61 1.46 -4.29
CA GLY A 101 0.39 2.26 -4.30
C GLY A 101 -0.92 1.46 -4.12
N GLY A 102 -0.83 0.14 -3.94
CA GLY A 102 -1.94 -0.76 -3.63
C GLY A 102 -2.83 -1.21 -4.79
N GLY A 103 -2.64 -0.67 -6.00
CA GLY A 103 -3.45 -1.01 -7.17
C GLY A 103 -3.09 -2.35 -7.84
N PRO A 104 -3.75 -2.66 -8.98
CA PRO A 104 -3.46 -3.85 -9.79
C PRO A 104 -2.15 -3.71 -10.57
N GLY A 105 -1.82 -4.74 -11.36
CA GLY A 105 -0.65 -4.75 -12.26
C GLY A 105 0.67 -4.85 -11.53
N ILE A 106 1.64 -4.01 -11.87
CA ILE A 106 3.00 -4.11 -11.31
C ILE A 106 3.01 -3.98 -9.79
N MET A 107 2.13 -3.14 -9.23
CA MET A 107 1.98 -2.99 -7.79
C MET A 107 1.51 -4.30 -7.15
N GLU A 108 0.48 -4.93 -7.72
CA GLU A 108 0.01 -6.23 -7.26
C GLU A 108 1.08 -7.31 -7.40
N ALA A 109 1.78 -7.36 -8.53
CA ALA A 109 2.87 -8.31 -8.77
C ALA A 109 3.94 -8.22 -7.66
N ALA A 110 4.34 -7.00 -7.32
CA ALA A 110 5.32 -6.76 -6.26
C ALA A 110 4.78 -7.19 -4.89
N ASN A 111 3.54 -6.84 -4.55
CA ASN A 111 2.90 -7.28 -3.31
C ASN A 111 2.80 -8.81 -3.24
N ARG A 112 2.43 -9.48 -4.34
CA ARG A 112 2.36 -10.94 -4.47
C ARG A 112 3.71 -11.59 -4.24
N GLY A 113 4.76 -11.10 -4.90
CA GLY A 113 6.12 -11.62 -4.74
C GLY A 113 6.63 -11.53 -3.29
N ALA A 114 6.31 -10.44 -2.59
CA ALA A 114 6.63 -10.28 -1.18
C ALA A 114 5.94 -11.30 -0.27
N ILE A 115 4.64 -11.53 -0.49
CA ILE A 115 3.86 -12.52 0.27
C ILE A 115 4.34 -13.95 -0.01
N GLU A 116 4.67 -14.27 -1.26
CA GLU A 116 5.20 -15.60 -1.64
C GLU A 116 6.55 -15.88 -0.98
N ALA A 117 7.39 -14.86 -0.82
CA ALA A 117 8.61 -14.94 -0.01
C ALA A 117 8.33 -14.98 1.50
N LYS A 118 7.06 -15.06 1.93
CA LYS A 118 6.58 -15.03 3.32
C LYS A 118 6.96 -13.73 4.06
N GLY A 119 7.09 -12.61 3.34
CA GLY A 119 7.35 -11.29 3.92
C GLY A 119 6.08 -10.51 4.21
N LYS A 120 6.25 -9.29 4.72
CA LYS A 120 5.19 -8.29 4.80
C LYS A 120 5.11 -7.50 3.49
N SER A 121 3.96 -6.92 3.24
CA SER A 121 3.64 -6.22 2.01
C SER A 121 2.72 -5.04 2.33
N ILE A 122 3.13 -3.82 1.95
CA ILE A 122 2.44 -2.57 2.29
C ILE A 122 1.68 -2.04 1.07
N GLY A 123 0.44 -1.58 1.29
CA GLY A 123 -0.37 -0.92 0.28
C GLY A 123 -0.75 0.49 0.70
N LEU A 124 -0.22 1.51 0.02
CA LEU A 124 -0.50 2.92 0.25
C LEU A 124 -1.50 3.42 -0.80
N GLY A 125 -2.77 3.00 -0.68
CA GLY A 125 -3.86 3.31 -1.60
C GLY A 125 -4.34 4.77 -1.53
N ILE A 126 -4.99 5.27 -2.58
CA ILE A 126 -5.65 6.58 -2.58
C ILE A 126 -7.13 6.43 -2.87
N ARG A 127 -7.99 7.15 -2.14
CA ARG A 127 -9.42 7.19 -2.42
C ARG A 127 -9.66 7.92 -3.75
N LEU A 128 -10.16 7.19 -4.73
CA LEU A 128 -10.57 7.71 -6.03
C LEU A 128 -12.11 7.71 -6.13
N PRO A 129 -12.70 8.54 -7.02
CA PRO A 129 -14.15 8.57 -7.24
C PRO A 129 -14.72 7.22 -7.70
N GLN A 130 -13.94 6.46 -8.48
CA GLN A 130 -14.19 5.06 -8.77
C GLN A 130 -13.32 4.23 -7.82
N GLU A 131 -13.95 3.40 -7.01
CA GLU A 131 -13.27 2.67 -5.94
C GLU A 131 -12.30 1.63 -6.53
N GLN A 132 -11.01 1.91 -6.45
CA GLN A 132 -9.98 0.89 -6.63
C GLN A 132 -9.69 0.28 -5.26
N LYS A 133 -10.14 -0.96 -5.07
CA LYS A 133 -9.78 -1.73 -3.88
C LYS A 133 -8.29 -2.05 -3.92
N ASN A 134 -7.63 -1.94 -2.76
CA ASN A 134 -6.27 -2.45 -2.60
C ASN A 134 -6.21 -3.94 -2.96
N ASN A 135 -5.13 -4.35 -3.61
CA ASN A 135 -4.96 -5.73 -4.05
C ASN A 135 -4.88 -6.71 -2.86
N GLN A 136 -5.18 -7.98 -3.13
CA GLN A 136 -5.31 -9.01 -2.09
C GLN A 136 -4.00 -9.46 -1.44
N TYR A 137 -2.85 -9.08 -2.01
CA TYR A 137 -1.52 -9.49 -1.54
C TYR A 137 -0.89 -8.47 -0.58
N ILE A 138 -1.66 -7.49 -0.12
CA ILE A 138 -1.24 -6.58 0.93
C ILE A 138 -1.51 -7.22 2.29
N THR A 139 -0.57 -7.08 3.22
CA THR A 139 -0.78 -7.51 4.60
C THR A 139 -1.97 -6.74 5.18
N PRO A 140 -3.02 -7.39 5.73
CA PRO A 140 -4.27 -6.73 6.09
C PRO A 140 -4.11 -5.47 6.96
N GLU A 141 -3.21 -5.52 7.94
CA GLU A 141 -2.92 -4.43 8.87
C GLU A 141 -2.09 -3.28 8.24
N LEU A 142 -1.50 -3.51 7.07
CA LEU A 142 -0.67 -2.57 6.30
C LEU A 142 -1.35 -2.13 4.99
N SER A 143 -2.68 -2.24 4.94
CA SER A 143 -3.53 -1.74 3.86
C SER A 143 -4.08 -0.36 4.25
N PHE A 144 -3.54 0.69 3.64
CA PHE A 144 -3.89 2.06 3.93
C PHE A 144 -4.68 2.69 2.78
N GLN A 145 -5.56 3.62 3.14
CA GLN A 145 -6.35 4.40 2.20
C GLN A 145 -6.22 5.88 2.56
N PHE A 146 -5.51 6.64 1.73
CA PHE A 146 -5.35 8.08 1.92
C PHE A 146 -6.50 8.85 1.26
N HIS A 147 -6.89 9.96 1.87
CA HIS A 147 -7.68 11.03 1.28
C HIS A 147 -6.77 12.11 0.70
N TYR A 148 -5.66 12.43 1.38
CA TYR A 148 -4.74 13.46 0.93
C TYR A 148 -3.60 12.90 0.07
N PHE A 149 -3.57 13.30 -1.21
CA PHE A 149 -2.57 12.81 -2.16
C PHE A 149 -1.12 13.09 -1.75
N PHE A 150 -0.85 14.25 -1.14
CA PHE A 150 0.49 14.59 -0.67
C PHE A 150 0.94 13.69 0.49
N MET A 151 0.02 13.26 1.36
CA MET A 151 0.34 12.38 2.47
C MET A 151 0.73 10.99 1.96
N ARG A 152 -0.01 10.47 0.97
CA ARG A 152 0.37 9.25 0.26
C ARG A 152 1.77 9.37 -0.36
N LYS A 153 2.06 10.47 -1.04
CA LYS A 153 3.39 10.69 -1.64
C LYS A 153 4.49 10.71 -0.60
N PHE A 154 4.26 11.38 0.53
CA PHE A 154 5.20 11.42 1.65
C PHE A 154 5.62 9.99 2.04
N PHE A 155 4.67 9.12 2.38
CA PHE A 155 4.96 7.75 2.80
C PHE A 155 5.53 6.84 1.71
N LEU A 156 5.28 7.11 0.44
CA LEU A 156 5.91 6.38 -0.67
C LEU A 156 7.41 6.69 -0.84
N THR A 157 7.87 7.79 -0.21
CA THR A 157 9.25 8.31 -0.32
C THR A 157 10.03 8.27 0.99
N GLN A 158 9.46 7.71 2.06
CA GLN A 158 10.13 7.53 3.35
C GLN A 158 10.88 6.20 3.41
#